data_AF-A0A4V1XWU1-F1
#
_entry.id   AF-A0A4V1XWU1-F1
#
_cell.length_a   1.000
_cell.length_b   1.000
_cell.length_c   1.000
_cell.angle_alpha   90.00
_cell.angle_beta   90.00
_cell.angle_gamma   90.00
#
_symmetry.space_group_name_H-M   'P 1'
#
loop_
_entity.id
_entity.type
_entity.pdbx_description
1 polymer ?
#
loop_
_entity_poly.entity_id
_entity_poly.type
_entity_poly.pdbx_seq_one_letter_code
_entity_poly.pdbx_strand_id
1 'polypeptide(L)'
;MLCLFYNYLLHPLRSYPGPLLWRITPFPRAAALARGTLAFDVARLQEQYNPVVRIGPSELAFTTAEAWKDVYGHSGAGDENPKDLRFYRLVKSAPLSIINAGPEEHSRLRRWLGYGFSDRSIQAQEGIIKDYIDLLVRRLHEHCKDGDTPLNMKEWFNWTTFDIIGNLGFGSDFQCLENASYTPWIRMITDSMKKGAIAQAMTYIGLTPLVRWAIEKAQARYVDHRRLSAQKVEQRIELGKRGERPDFLEGLLNKASRSSSTKLRSC
;
A
#
# COMPACT_ATOMS: atom_id res chain seq x y z
N MET A 1 7.60 11.26 -32.21
CA MET A 1 7.87 12.73 -32.35
C MET A 1 6.64 13.59 -32.11
N LEU A 2 5.47 13.34 -32.74
CA LEU A 2 4.26 14.17 -32.56
C LEU A 2 3.85 14.44 -31.11
N CYS A 3 3.91 13.43 -30.22
CA CYS A 3 3.51 13.62 -28.82
C CYS A 3 4.41 14.60 -28.04
N LEU A 4 5.71 14.68 -28.37
CA LEU A 4 6.64 15.61 -27.69
C LEU A 4 6.33 17.06 -28.08
N PHE A 5 6.09 17.30 -29.38
CA PHE A 5 5.69 18.61 -29.90
C PHE A 5 4.35 19.05 -29.31
N TYR A 6 3.36 18.16 -29.28
CA TYR A 6 2.07 18.43 -28.64
C TYR A 6 2.23 18.79 -27.16
N ASN A 7 2.98 17.98 -26.40
CA ASN A 7 3.18 18.17 -24.96
C ASN A 7 3.84 19.51 -24.61
N TYR A 8 4.69 20.01 -25.51
CA TYR A 8 5.38 21.28 -25.35
C TYR A 8 4.53 22.48 -25.79
N LEU A 9 3.94 22.43 -27.00
CA LEU A 9 3.34 23.60 -27.65
C LEU A 9 1.84 23.73 -27.42
N LEU A 10 1.10 22.62 -27.37
CA LEU A 10 -0.37 22.61 -27.45
C LEU A 10 -1.04 22.02 -26.21
N HIS A 11 -0.29 21.38 -25.31
CA HIS A 11 -0.85 20.75 -24.12
C HIS A 11 -1.50 21.79 -23.18
N PRO A 12 -2.67 21.51 -22.58
CA PRO A 12 -3.35 22.44 -21.66
C PRO A 12 -2.45 22.91 -20.50
N LEU A 13 -1.57 22.03 -20.02
CA LEU A 13 -0.61 22.34 -18.95
C LEU A 13 0.68 23.02 -19.43
N ARG A 14 0.73 23.59 -20.64
CA ARG A 14 1.95 24.23 -21.19
C ARG A 14 2.41 25.45 -20.40
N SER A 15 1.49 26.17 -19.76
CA SER A 15 1.76 27.38 -18.97
C SER A 15 2.49 27.08 -17.66
N TYR A 16 2.42 25.85 -17.15
CA TYR A 16 3.07 25.49 -15.89
C TYR A 16 4.57 25.28 -16.07
N PRO A 17 5.40 25.83 -15.16
CA PRO A 17 6.85 25.71 -15.24
C PRO A 17 7.33 24.30 -14.89
N GLY A 18 8.56 24.00 -15.25
CA GLY A 18 9.23 22.74 -14.97
C GLY A 18 10.35 22.45 -15.98
N PRO A 19 11.27 21.51 -15.69
CA PRO A 19 12.34 21.19 -16.61
C PRO A 19 11.78 20.65 -17.93
N LEU A 20 12.39 21.02 -19.05
CA LEU A 20 11.90 20.70 -20.39
C LEU A 20 11.56 19.21 -20.56
N LEU A 21 12.46 18.32 -20.16
CA LEU A 21 12.26 16.88 -20.30
C LEU A 21 11.06 16.37 -19.49
N TRP A 22 10.84 16.88 -18.28
CA TRP A 22 9.72 16.50 -17.43
C TRP A 22 8.37 16.96 -18.01
N ARG A 23 8.37 18.09 -18.74
CA ARG A 23 7.17 18.63 -19.41
C ARG A 23 6.76 17.83 -20.64
N ILE A 24 7.71 17.27 -21.38
CA ILE A 24 7.44 16.66 -22.69
C ILE A 24 7.36 15.13 -22.68
N THR A 25 8.02 14.46 -21.74
CA THR A 25 8.10 12.99 -21.67
C THR A 25 8.00 12.49 -20.22
N PRO A 26 7.38 11.31 -19.97
CA PRO A 26 7.34 10.72 -18.64
C PRO A 26 8.68 10.09 -18.21
N PHE A 27 9.67 10.03 -19.11
CA PHE A 27 10.91 9.29 -18.87
C PHE A 27 11.74 9.76 -17.66
N PRO A 28 11.99 11.07 -17.43
CA PRO A 28 12.73 11.52 -16.25
C PRO A 28 12.08 11.10 -14.94
N ARG A 29 10.75 11.20 -14.86
CA ARG A 29 9.95 10.74 -13.71
C ARG A 29 10.08 9.23 -13.52
N ALA A 30 9.91 8.45 -14.58
CA ALA A 30 10.04 7.01 -14.52
C ALA A 30 11.46 6.57 -14.10
N ALA A 31 12.49 7.24 -14.62
CA ALA A 31 13.88 6.99 -14.22
C ALA A 31 14.10 7.35 -12.74
N ALA A 32 13.56 8.48 -12.26
CA ALA A 32 13.61 8.85 -10.85
C ALA A 32 12.88 7.84 -9.95
N LEU A 33 11.72 7.34 -10.39
CA LEU A 33 10.98 6.29 -9.68
C LEU A 33 11.78 4.99 -9.61
N ALA A 34 12.36 4.55 -10.74
CA ALA A 34 13.18 3.33 -10.80
C ALA A 34 14.44 3.42 -9.93
N ARG A 35 15.03 4.62 -9.80
CA ARG A 35 16.15 4.88 -8.88
C ARG A 35 15.74 5.01 -7.41
N GLY A 36 14.44 5.17 -7.12
CA GLY A 36 13.95 5.46 -5.77
C GLY A 36 14.17 6.91 -5.31
N THR A 37 14.44 7.84 -6.23
CA THR A 37 14.74 9.25 -5.93
C THR A 37 13.57 10.20 -6.22
N LEU A 38 12.44 9.71 -6.74
CA LEU A 38 11.33 10.55 -7.22
C LEU A 38 10.87 11.61 -6.22
N ALA A 39 10.68 11.26 -4.95
CA ALA A 39 10.24 12.21 -3.94
C ALA A 39 11.23 13.37 -3.75
N PHE A 40 12.53 13.06 -3.68
CA PHE A 40 13.60 14.05 -3.55
C PHE A 40 13.79 14.87 -4.83
N ASP A 41 13.65 14.24 -5.99
CA ASP A 41 13.71 14.93 -7.29
C ASP A 41 12.56 15.93 -7.40
N VAL A 42 11.34 15.54 -7.03
CA VAL A 42 10.17 16.44 -7.01
C VAL A 42 10.33 17.55 -5.99
N ALA A 43 10.82 17.27 -4.78
CA ALA A 43 11.08 18.29 -3.76
C ALA A 43 12.04 19.38 -4.26
N ARG A 44 13.16 19.01 -4.88
CA ARG A 44 14.11 19.97 -5.48
C ARG A 44 13.48 20.80 -6.60
N LEU A 45 12.62 20.19 -7.41
CA LEU A 45 11.88 20.91 -8.44
C LEU A 45 10.88 21.90 -7.84
N GLN A 46 10.23 21.54 -6.73
CA GLN A 46 9.31 22.42 -6.02
C GLN A 46 10.04 23.62 -5.39
N GLU A 47 11.23 23.41 -4.83
CA GLU A 47 12.09 24.49 -4.34
C GLU A 47 12.45 25.50 -5.45
N GLN A 48 12.69 25.02 -6.67
CA GLN A 48 13.09 25.87 -7.80
C GLN A 48 11.92 26.57 -8.51
N TYR A 49 10.77 25.91 -8.67
CA TYR A 49 9.68 26.34 -9.56
C TYR A 49 8.37 26.73 -8.84
N ASN A 50 8.36 26.73 -7.50
CA ASN A 50 7.22 27.08 -6.63
C ASN A 50 6.27 28.15 -7.23
N PRO A 51 4.94 28.06 -7.10
CA PRO A 51 4.15 27.13 -6.26
C PRO A 51 3.67 25.85 -6.93
N VAL A 52 3.75 25.77 -8.26
CA VAL A 52 3.24 24.62 -9.03
C VAL A 52 4.27 24.23 -10.08
N VAL A 53 4.66 22.97 -10.09
CA VAL A 53 5.66 22.45 -11.02
C VAL A 53 5.13 21.27 -11.82
N ARG A 54 5.38 21.27 -13.12
CA ARG A 54 5.01 20.17 -14.03
C ARG A 54 6.05 19.06 -13.95
N ILE A 55 5.64 17.92 -13.38
CA ILE A 55 6.48 16.73 -13.10
C ILE A 55 6.15 15.53 -14.01
N GLY A 56 5.47 15.82 -15.12
CA GLY A 56 5.13 14.88 -16.17
C GLY A 56 4.32 15.59 -17.25
N PRO A 57 4.10 14.96 -18.43
CA PRO A 57 3.28 15.56 -19.48
C PRO A 57 1.90 15.99 -18.99
N SER A 58 1.24 15.20 -18.15
CA SER A 58 -0.12 15.48 -17.68
C SER A 58 -0.20 15.51 -16.14
N GLU A 59 0.91 15.86 -15.47
CA GLU A 59 1.03 15.77 -14.01
C GLU A 59 1.66 17.04 -13.42
N LEU A 60 1.03 17.59 -12.39
CA LEU A 60 1.48 18.74 -11.64
C LEU A 60 1.77 18.35 -10.19
N ALA A 61 2.76 19.00 -9.59
CA ALA A 61 3.05 18.96 -8.17
C ALA A 61 2.74 20.34 -7.59
N PHE A 62 2.00 20.36 -6.48
CA PHE A 62 1.60 21.57 -5.77
C PHE A 62 2.24 21.60 -4.39
N THR A 63 2.53 22.80 -3.89
CA THR A 63 3.07 23.04 -2.53
C THR A 63 2.15 23.88 -1.66
N THR A 64 1.01 24.34 -2.19
CA THR A 64 0.10 25.26 -1.51
C THR A 64 -0.88 24.53 -0.60
N ALA A 65 -1.31 25.18 0.48
CA ALA A 65 -2.29 24.62 1.42
C ALA A 65 -3.69 24.52 0.80
N GLU A 66 -4.02 25.40 -0.14
CA GLU A 66 -5.26 25.38 -0.93
C GLU A 66 -5.33 24.10 -1.75
N ALA A 67 -4.24 23.72 -2.44
CA ALA A 67 -4.20 22.50 -3.24
C ALA A 67 -4.42 21.25 -2.38
N TRP A 68 -3.99 21.24 -1.12
CA TRP A 68 -4.31 20.15 -0.20
C TRP A 68 -5.82 20.02 0.03
N LYS A 69 -6.51 21.14 0.27
CA LYS A 69 -7.97 21.16 0.45
C LYS A 69 -8.70 20.78 -0.84
N ASP A 70 -8.24 21.26 -1.99
CA ASP A 70 -8.88 20.98 -3.27
C ASP A 70 -8.69 19.53 -3.73
N VAL A 71 -7.53 18.92 -3.44
CA VAL A 71 -7.21 17.55 -3.86
C VAL A 71 -7.67 16.50 -2.86
N TYR A 72 -7.51 16.75 -1.56
CA TYR A 72 -7.74 15.77 -0.47
C TYR A 72 -8.86 16.15 0.50
N GLY A 73 -9.38 17.38 0.44
CA GLY A 73 -10.47 17.82 1.30
C GLY A 73 -11.78 17.09 1.01
N HIS A 74 -12.74 17.19 1.93
CA HIS A 74 -14.09 16.71 1.68
C HIS A 74 -14.72 17.57 0.58
N SER A 75 -14.87 17.00 -0.61
CA SER A 75 -15.53 17.69 -1.71
C SER A 75 -17.03 17.79 -1.38
N GLY A 76 -17.50 19.01 -1.07
CA GLY A 76 -18.93 19.25 -0.85
C GLY A 76 -19.76 19.05 -2.13
N ALA A 77 -19.21 19.42 -3.30
CA ALA A 77 -19.91 19.43 -4.58
C ALA A 77 -19.05 18.96 -5.79
N GLY A 78 -17.83 18.48 -5.56
CA GLY A 78 -16.92 18.00 -6.61
C GLY A 78 -16.74 16.48 -6.56
N ASP A 79 -16.52 15.86 -7.72
CA ASP A 79 -16.17 14.45 -7.81
C ASP A 79 -14.80 14.18 -7.14
N GLU A 80 -14.68 13.05 -6.45
CA GLU A 80 -13.40 12.58 -5.92
C GLU A 80 -12.42 12.33 -7.08
N ASN A 81 -11.15 12.73 -6.91
CA ASN A 81 -10.11 12.42 -7.90
C ASN A 81 -9.98 10.90 -8.08
N PRO A 82 -10.23 10.35 -9.29
CA PRO A 82 -10.21 8.92 -9.49
C PRO A 82 -8.79 8.38 -9.32
N LYS A 83 -8.71 7.17 -8.76
CA LYS A 83 -7.46 6.42 -8.65
C LYS A 83 -6.86 6.18 -10.03
N ASP A 84 -5.57 6.49 -10.17
CA ASP A 84 -4.83 6.21 -11.41
C ASP A 84 -4.73 4.70 -11.65
N LEU A 85 -5.44 4.21 -12.66
CA LEU A 85 -5.48 2.79 -13.02
C LEU A 85 -4.10 2.23 -13.45
N ARG A 86 -3.17 3.10 -13.90
CA ARG A 86 -1.78 2.71 -14.21
C ARG A 86 -1.02 2.24 -12.98
N PHE A 87 -1.41 2.73 -11.80
CA PHE A 87 -0.85 2.34 -10.51
C PHE A 87 -1.73 1.31 -9.79
N TYR A 88 -3.01 1.61 -9.62
CA TYR A 88 -3.91 0.82 -8.77
C TYR A 88 -4.50 -0.42 -9.46
N ARG A 89 -4.47 -0.52 -10.80
CA ARG A 89 -5.10 -1.62 -11.57
C ARG A 89 -4.18 -2.21 -12.64
N LEU A 90 -2.92 -2.47 -12.26
CA LEU A 90 -1.94 -3.08 -13.17
C LEU A 90 -2.35 -4.48 -13.63
N VAL A 91 -2.85 -5.30 -12.70
CA VAL A 91 -3.39 -6.65 -12.93
C VAL A 91 -4.91 -6.59 -12.92
N LYS A 92 -5.55 -6.65 -14.10
CA LYS A 92 -7.01 -6.52 -14.22
C LYS A 92 -7.77 -7.67 -13.54
N SER A 93 -7.19 -8.87 -13.52
CA SER A 93 -7.77 -10.07 -12.87
C SER A 93 -7.62 -10.09 -11.35
N ALA A 94 -6.86 -9.15 -10.76
CA ALA A 94 -6.74 -9.07 -9.31
C ALA A 94 -8.09 -8.67 -8.69
N PRO A 95 -8.46 -9.28 -7.54
CA PRO A 95 -9.69 -8.94 -6.86
C PRO A 95 -9.69 -7.47 -6.43
N LEU A 96 -10.90 -6.95 -6.26
CA LEU A 96 -11.12 -5.64 -5.68
C LEU A 96 -10.70 -5.63 -4.20
N SER A 97 -9.97 -4.59 -3.81
CA SER A 97 -9.54 -4.32 -2.44
C SER A 97 -9.75 -2.84 -2.13
N ILE A 98 -9.61 -2.46 -0.85
CA ILE A 98 -9.71 -1.05 -0.44
C ILE A 98 -8.71 -0.16 -1.22
N ILE A 99 -7.58 -0.72 -1.62
CA ILE A 99 -6.54 0.00 -2.35
C ILE A 99 -6.96 0.30 -3.80
N ASN A 100 -7.61 -0.63 -4.51
CA ASN A 100 -7.87 -0.51 -5.96
C ASN A 100 -9.35 -0.34 -6.35
N ALA A 101 -10.27 -0.36 -5.38
CA ALA A 101 -11.69 -0.16 -5.61
C ALA A 101 -12.01 1.30 -5.98
N GLY A 102 -13.04 1.46 -6.82
CA GLY A 102 -13.67 2.76 -7.09
C GLY A 102 -14.49 3.27 -5.89
N PRO A 103 -15.05 4.49 -5.95
CA PRO A 103 -15.58 5.20 -4.78
C PRO A 103 -16.64 4.45 -3.97
N GLU A 104 -17.62 3.83 -4.63
CA GLU A 104 -18.70 3.09 -3.97
C GLU A 104 -18.19 1.86 -3.21
N GLU A 105 -17.47 0.98 -3.91
CA GLU A 105 -16.88 -0.23 -3.35
C GLU A 105 -15.83 0.10 -2.28
N HIS A 106 -15.03 1.15 -2.50
CA HIS A 106 -14.08 1.65 -1.52
C HIS A 106 -14.78 2.09 -0.22
N SER A 107 -15.87 2.85 -0.33
CA SER A 107 -16.67 3.30 0.82
C SER A 107 -17.25 2.12 1.59
N ARG A 108 -17.73 1.09 0.89
CA ARG A 108 -18.23 -0.15 1.51
C ARG A 108 -17.13 -0.89 2.27
N LEU A 109 -15.98 -1.13 1.64
CA LEU A 109 -14.83 -1.81 2.23
C LEU A 109 -14.26 -1.03 3.42
N ARG A 110 -14.13 0.29 3.29
CA ARG A 110 -13.67 1.19 4.38
C ARG A 110 -14.60 1.13 5.58
N ARG A 111 -15.92 1.15 5.36
CA ARG A 111 -16.90 1.02 6.46
C ARG A 111 -16.77 -0.31 7.18
N TRP A 112 -16.46 -1.39 6.46
CA TRP A 112 -16.28 -2.72 7.05
C TRP A 112 -14.98 -2.85 7.83
N LEU A 113 -13.89 -2.27 7.34
CA LEU A 113 -12.60 -2.30 8.03
C LEU A 113 -12.57 -1.32 9.22
N GLY A 114 -13.32 -0.22 9.15
CA GLY A 114 -13.30 0.87 10.14
C GLY A 114 -13.60 0.44 11.58
N TYR A 115 -14.31 -0.67 11.80
CA TYR A 115 -14.55 -1.19 13.16
C TYR A 115 -13.25 -1.49 13.90
N GLY A 116 -12.28 -2.12 13.23
CA GLY A 116 -10.98 -2.46 13.80
C GLY A 116 -10.08 -1.24 14.09
N PHE A 117 -10.48 -0.06 13.61
CA PHE A 117 -9.76 1.21 13.80
C PHE A 117 -10.53 2.21 14.66
N SER A 118 -11.55 1.77 15.39
CA SER A 118 -12.23 2.61 16.39
C SER A 118 -11.33 2.83 17.62
N ASP A 119 -11.51 3.93 18.36
CA ASP A 119 -10.74 4.23 19.58
C ASP A 119 -10.75 3.06 20.57
N ARG A 120 -11.93 2.45 20.76
CA ARG A 120 -12.09 1.26 21.62
C ARG A 120 -11.27 0.07 21.10
N SER A 121 -11.28 -0.18 19.79
CA SER A 121 -10.50 -1.28 19.21
C SER A 121 -9.00 -1.03 19.30
N ILE A 122 -8.55 0.21 19.08
CA ILE A 122 -7.13 0.59 19.21
C ILE A 122 -6.66 0.39 20.66
N GLN A 123 -7.45 0.82 21.65
CA GLN A 123 -7.14 0.57 23.06
C GLN A 123 -7.07 -0.93 23.38
N ALA A 124 -8.00 -1.72 22.85
CA ALA A 124 -7.99 -3.17 23.07
C ALA A 124 -6.82 -3.89 22.37
N GLN A 125 -6.25 -3.30 21.31
CA GLN A 125 -5.09 -3.83 20.57
C GLN A 125 -3.75 -3.53 21.25
N GLU A 126 -3.72 -2.58 22.20
CA GLU A 126 -2.50 -2.11 22.85
C GLU A 126 -1.67 -3.25 23.45
N GLY A 127 -2.33 -4.19 24.14
CA GLY A 127 -1.65 -5.35 24.74
C GLY A 127 -0.89 -6.20 23.72
N ILE A 128 -1.51 -6.47 22.57
CA ILE A 128 -0.89 -7.24 21.48
C ILE A 128 0.36 -6.52 20.96
N ILE A 129 0.26 -5.21 20.74
CA ILE A 129 1.39 -4.41 20.23
C ILE A 129 2.51 -4.38 21.26
N LYS A 130 2.19 -4.20 22.55
CA LYS A 130 3.15 -4.18 23.65
C LYS A 130 3.93 -5.50 23.72
N ASP A 131 3.26 -6.64 23.60
CA ASP A 131 3.92 -7.96 23.63
C ASP A 131 4.98 -8.09 22.52
N TYR A 132 4.70 -7.59 21.31
CA TYR A 132 5.68 -7.58 20.23
C TYR A 132 6.82 -6.56 20.43
N ILE A 133 6.56 -5.44 21.10
CA ILE A 133 7.61 -4.47 21.46
C ILE A 133 8.54 -5.08 22.51
N ASP A 134 7.98 -5.70 23.54
CA ASP A 134 8.75 -6.41 24.57
C ASP A 134 9.58 -7.54 23.94
N LEU A 135 8.99 -8.27 22.98
CA LEU A 135 9.70 -9.27 22.19
C LEU A 135 10.85 -8.67 21.37
N LEU A 136 10.62 -7.53 20.70
CA LEU A 136 11.66 -6.85 19.92
C LEU A 136 12.84 -6.47 20.81
N VAL A 137 12.58 -5.84 21.96
CA VAL A 137 13.63 -5.43 22.91
C VAL A 137 14.42 -6.64 23.39
N ARG A 138 13.72 -7.72 23.77
CA ARG A 138 14.35 -8.99 24.18
C ARG A 138 15.28 -9.53 23.10
N ARG A 139 14.79 -9.64 21.86
CA ARG A 139 15.58 -10.20 20.75
C ARG A 139 16.74 -9.30 20.34
N LEU A 140 16.61 -7.97 20.46
CA LEU A 140 17.73 -7.06 20.24
C LEU A 140 18.86 -7.29 21.26
N HIS A 141 18.53 -7.44 22.55
CA HIS A 141 19.54 -7.75 23.59
C HIS A 141 20.25 -9.08 23.34
N GLU A 142 19.50 -10.11 22.93
CA GLU A 142 20.08 -11.43 22.64
C GLU A 142 21.05 -11.43 21.45
N HIS A 143 20.87 -10.51 20.49
CA HIS A 143 21.66 -10.46 19.26
C HIS A 143 22.75 -9.37 19.24
N CYS A 144 22.65 -8.34 20.09
CA CYS A 144 23.61 -7.23 20.07
C CYS A 144 24.93 -7.53 20.80
N LYS A 145 25.00 -8.61 21.60
CA LYS A 145 26.17 -8.99 22.42
C LYS A 145 26.73 -7.80 23.19
N ASP A 146 25.91 -7.20 24.06
CA ASP A 146 26.26 -6.02 24.87
C ASP A 146 26.73 -4.79 24.05
N GLY A 147 26.34 -4.72 22.77
CA GLY A 147 26.69 -3.61 21.86
C GLY A 147 27.84 -3.90 20.90
N ASP A 148 28.48 -5.07 21.00
CA ASP A 148 29.61 -5.45 20.14
C ASP A 148 29.17 -5.86 18.72
N THR A 149 27.91 -6.26 18.54
CA THR A 149 27.39 -6.69 17.24
C THR A 149 26.42 -5.66 16.66
N PRO A 150 26.78 -4.98 15.55
CA PRO A 150 25.87 -4.05 14.89
C PRO A 150 24.67 -4.79 14.31
N LEU A 151 23.47 -4.27 14.56
CA LEU A 151 22.21 -4.85 14.09
C LEU A 151 21.55 -4.00 13.01
N ASN A 152 21.02 -4.66 11.98
CA ASN A 152 20.28 -3.99 10.91
C ASN A 152 18.85 -3.67 11.35
N MET A 153 18.64 -2.48 11.90
CA MET A 153 17.34 -2.06 12.45
C MET A 153 16.19 -2.07 11.43
N LYS A 154 16.49 -1.93 10.14
CA LYS A 154 15.47 -2.07 9.08
C LYS A 154 14.82 -3.46 9.12
N GLU A 155 15.62 -4.51 9.30
CA GLU A 155 15.11 -5.88 9.34
C GLU A 155 14.33 -6.14 10.62
N TRP A 156 14.83 -5.70 11.77
CA TRP A 156 14.13 -5.78 13.05
C TRP A 156 12.77 -5.10 13.03
N PHE A 157 12.67 -3.88 12.49
CA PHE A 157 11.39 -3.19 12.34
C PHE A 157 10.48 -3.88 11.34
N ASN A 158 11.02 -4.41 10.23
CA ASN A 158 10.21 -5.18 9.28
C ASN A 158 9.65 -6.45 9.92
N TRP A 159 10.46 -7.25 10.60
CA TRP A 159 9.99 -8.48 11.27
C TRP A 159 8.92 -8.17 12.31
N THR A 160 9.14 -7.14 13.13
CA THR A 160 8.17 -6.69 14.15
C THR A 160 6.86 -6.25 13.52
N THR A 161 6.91 -5.38 12.50
CA THR A 161 5.69 -4.86 11.86
C THR A 161 4.93 -5.93 11.10
N PHE A 162 5.62 -6.89 10.45
CA PHE A 162 4.96 -8.03 9.82
C PHE A 162 4.26 -8.91 10.85
N ASP A 163 4.87 -9.23 11.98
CA ASP A 163 4.25 -10.07 13.00
C ASP A 163 3.09 -9.36 13.70
N ILE A 164 3.20 -8.06 14.02
CA ILE A 164 2.09 -7.25 14.54
C ILE A 164 0.91 -7.25 13.57
N ILE A 165 1.14 -6.92 12.29
CA ILE A 165 0.06 -6.88 11.28
C ILE A 165 -0.46 -8.29 10.99
N GLY A 166 0.37 -9.33 11.08
CA GLY A 166 -0.05 -10.72 11.00
C GLY A 166 -1.04 -11.07 12.11
N ASN A 167 -0.71 -10.71 13.35
CA ASN A 167 -1.57 -10.96 14.51
C ASN A 167 -2.86 -10.13 14.43
N LEU A 168 -2.77 -8.82 14.19
CA LEU A 168 -3.94 -7.95 14.08
C LEU A 168 -4.80 -8.22 12.83
N GLY A 169 -4.20 -8.76 11.76
CA GLY A 169 -4.90 -9.06 10.51
C GLY A 169 -5.49 -10.47 10.45
N PHE A 170 -4.80 -11.47 11.00
CA PHE A 170 -5.12 -12.89 10.86
C PHE A 170 -5.21 -13.65 12.19
N GLY A 171 -5.07 -12.96 13.33
CA GLY A 171 -5.00 -13.61 14.65
C GLY A 171 -3.77 -14.51 14.83
N SER A 172 -2.78 -14.43 13.94
CA SER A 172 -1.54 -15.21 14.01
C SER A 172 -0.39 -14.49 13.33
N ASP A 173 0.77 -14.45 13.98
CA ASP A 173 1.98 -13.89 13.39
C ASP A 173 2.63 -14.82 12.34
N PHE A 174 3.75 -14.34 11.77
CA PHE A 174 4.57 -15.08 10.83
C PHE A 174 5.87 -15.58 11.46
N GLN A 175 6.03 -15.39 12.77
CA GLN A 175 7.22 -15.75 13.54
C GLN A 175 8.52 -15.18 12.96
N CYS A 176 8.46 -14.01 12.31
CA CYS A 176 9.64 -13.38 11.72
C CYS A 176 10.57 -12.80 12.80
N LEU A 177 9.99 -12.18 13.82
CA LEU A 177 10.73 -11.51 14.89
C LEU A 177 11.37 -12.52 15.84
N GLU A 178 10.61 -13.55 16.24
CA GLU A 178 11.13 -14.65 17.06
C GLU A 178 12.32 -15.32 16.36
N ASN A 179 12.20 -15.63 15.06
CA ASN A 179 13.26 -16.31 14.32
C ASN A 179 14.36 -15.38 13.77
N ALA A 180 14.26 -14.06 14.03
CA ALA A 180 15.16 -13.04 13.46
C ALA A 180 15.41 -13.25 11.95
N SER A 181 14.36 -13.61 11.21
CA SER A 181 14.46 -13.94 9.79
C SER A 181 13.12 -13.86 9.08
N TYR A 182 13.15 -13.60 7.78
CA TYR A 182 11.94 -13.64 6.97
C TYR A 182 11.56 -15.08 6.64
N THR A 183 10.28 -15.40 6.80
CA THR A 183 9.70 -16.56 6.12
C THR A 183 9.75 -16.35 4.60
N PRO A 184 9.76 -17.44 3.80
CA PRO A 184 9.73 -17.33 2.34
C PRO A 184 8.58 -16.48 1.81
N TRP A 185 7.42 -16.55 2.48
CA TRP A 185 6.24 -15.77 2.11
C TRP A 185 6.41 -14.27 2.35
N ILE A 186 6.91 -13.87 3.52
CA ILE A 186 7.14 -12.45 3.82
C ILE A 186 8.28 -11.87 2.96
N ARG A 187 9.34 -12.65 2.72
CA ARG A 187 10.42 -12.25 1.81
C ARG A 187 9.91 -11.96 0.40
N MET A 188 9.01 -12.79 -0.11
CA MET A 188 8.36 -12.56 -1.40
C MET A 188 7.57 -11.24 -1.41
N ILE A 189 6.85 -10.91 -0.32
CA ILE A 189 6.13 -9.63 -0.20
C ILE A 189 7.11 -8.45 -0.22
N THR A 190 8.17 -8.47 0.58
CA THR A 190 9.16 -7.38 0.62
C THR A 190 9.87 -7.19 -0.72
N ASP A 191 10.20 -8.29 -1.42
CA ASP A 191 10.83 -8.23 -2.74
C ASP A 191 9.88 -7.69 -3.82
N SER A 192 8.57 -7.90 -3.64
CA SER A 192 7.56 -7.42 -4.58
C SER A 192 7.46 -5.89 -4.60
N MET A 193 7.80 -5.20 -3.49
CA MET A 193 7.72 -3.74 -3.41
C MET A 193 8.70 -3.06 -4.38
N LYS A 194 9.97 -3.49 -4.39
CA LYS A 194 10.99 -2.95 -5.33
C LYS A 194 10.63 -3.25 -6.78
N LYS A 195 10.19 -4.49 -7.05
CA LYS A 195 9.75 -4.92 -8.40
C LYS A 195 8.52 -4.14 -8.85
N GLY A 196 7.61 -3.82 -7.93
CA GLY A 196 6.43 -3.00 -8.15
C GLY A 196 6.77 -1.58 -8.58
N ALA A 197 7.76 -0.94 -7.94
CA ALA A 197 8.22 0.40 -8.34
C ALA A 197 8.82 0.41 -9.76
N ILE A 198 9.60 -0.62 -10.13
CA ILE A 198 10.15 -0.77 -11.48
C ILE A 198 9.03 -1.04 -12.50
N ALA A 199 8.08 -1.92 -12.17
CA ALA A 199 6.91 -2.20 -12.98
C ALA A 199 6.08 -0.93 -13.22
N GLN A 200 5.90 -0.10 -12.20
CA GLN A 200 5.25 1.19 -12.31
C GLN A 200 6.05 2.14 -13.20
N ALA A 201 7.37 2.26 -13.03
CA ALA A 201 8.19 3.10 -13.91
C ALA A 201 8.01 2.71 -15.40
N MET A 202 7.96 1.41 -15.68
CA MET A 202 7.72 0.88 -17.03
C MET A 202 6.31 1.23 -17.56
N THR A 203 5.27 1.21 -16.73
CA THR A 203 3.91 1.56 -17.17
C THR A 203 3.81 3.03 -17.55
N TYR A 204 4.51 3.91 -16.85
CA TYR A 204 4.55 5.36 -17.12
C TYR A 204 5.19 5.69 -18.48
N ILE A 205 6.11 4.86 -18.98
CA ILE A 205 6.73 5.03 -20.31
C ILE A 205 6.05 4.23 -21.42
N GLY A 206 4.87 3.65 -21.15
CA GLY A 206 4.06 2.96 -22.14
C GLY A 206 4.33 1.46 -22.29
N LEU A 207 5.19 0.86 -21.45
CA LEU A 207 5.50 -0.59 -21.49
C LEU A 207 4.50 -1.46 -20.72
N THR A 208 3.28 -0.97 -20.48
CA THR A 208 2.23 -1.69 -19.74
C THR A 208 1.96 -3.11 -20.24
N PRO A 209 1.90 -3.41 -21.56
CA PRO A 209 1.71 -4.78 -22.04
C PRO A 209 2.83 -5.74 -21.62
N LEU A 210 4.08 -5.28 -21.68
CA LEU A 210 5.25 -6.07 -21.25
C LEU A 210 5.21 -6.35 -19.75
N VAL A 211 4.85 -5.33 -18.95
CA VAL A 211 4.70 -5.47 -17.50
C VAL A 211 3.61 -6.50 -17.15
N ARG A 212 2.46 -6.43 -17.83
CA ARG A 212 1.37 -7.39 -17.63
C ARG A 212 1.79 -8.81 -18.00
N TRP A 213 2.43 -8.99 -19.14
CA TRP A 213 2.98 -10.28 -19.56
C TRP A 213 3.96 -10.85 -18.52
N ALA A 214 4.86 -10.03 -17.97
CA ALA A 214 5.80 -10.47 -16.94
C ALA A 214 5.09 -10.92 -15.65
N ILE A 215 4.04 -10.20 -15.23
CA ILE A 215 3.22 -10.57 -14.07
C ILE A 215 2.42 -11.85 -14.33
N GLU A 216 1.90 -12.03 -15.54
CA GLU A 216 1.22 -13.26 -15.98
C GLU A 216 2.16 -14.47 -16.05
N LYS A 217 3.45 -14.26 -16.31
CA LYS A 217 4.45 -15.34 -16.19
C LYS A 217 4.83 -15.64 -14.74
N ALA A 218 4.73 -14.65 -13.84
CA ALA A 218 5.00 -14.81 -12.41
C ALA A 218 3.81 -15.36 -11.58
N GLN A 219 2.74 -15.85 -12.23
CA GLN A 219 1.47 -16.19 -11.57
C GLN A 219 1.59 -17.23 -10.46
N ALA A 220 2.50 -18.20 -10.55
CA ALA A 220 2.66 -19.22 -9.50
C ALA A 220 2.87 -18.58 -8.11
N ARG A 221 3.75 -17.58 -8.02
CA ARG A 221 3.99 -16.84 -6.77
C ARG A 221 2.76 -16.06 -6.29
N TYR A 222 1.96 -15.57 -7.23
CA TYR A 222 0.72 -14.85 -6.93
C TYR A 222 -0.38 -15.81 -6.41
N VAL A 223 -0.47 -17.01 -7.00
CA VAL A 223 -1.36 -18.08 -6.53
C VAL A 223 -0.96 -18.52 -5.12
N ASP A 224 0.34 -18.71 -4.86
CA ASP A 224 0.84 -19.05 -3.53
C ASP A 224 0.50 -17.96 -2.50
N HIS A 225 0.71 -16.68 -2.85
CA HIS A 225 0.33 -15.56 -1.99
C HIS A 225 -1.17 -15.59 -1.62
N ARG A 226 -2.04 -15.80 -2.62
CA ARG A 226 -3.49 -15.86 -2.41
C ARG A 226 -3.89 -17.06 -1.56
N ARG A 227 -3.29 -18.22 -1.81
CA ARG A 227 -3.54 -19.44 -1.05
C ARG A 227 -3.14 -19.27 0.41
N LEU A 228 -1.93 -18.80 0.70
CA LEU A 228 -1.44 -18.60 2.07
C LEU A 228 -2.26 -17.55 2.81
N SER A 229 -2.66 -16.47 2.13
CA SER A 229 -3.56 -15.47 2.70
C SER A 229 -4.93 -16.07 3.04
N ALA A 230 -5.51 -16.88 2.14
CA ALA A 230 -6.79 -17.53 2.39
C ALA A 230 -6.72 -18.50 3.58
N GLN A 231 -5.64 -19.29 3.69
CA GLN A 231 -5.42 -20.18 4.83
C GLN A 231 -5.36 -19.42 6.17
N LYS A 232 -4.67 -18.28 6.21
CA LYS A 232 -4.60 -17.42 7.41
C LYS A 232 -5.97 -16.84 7.77
N VAL A 233 -6.77 -16.42 6.79
CA VAL A 233 -8.15 -15.95 7.01
C VAL A 233 -9.04 -17.07 7.53
N GLU A 234 -8.93 -18.27 6.98
CA GLU A 234 -9.71 -19.44 7.42
C GLU A 234 -9.36 -19.83 8.87
N GLN A 235 -8.06 -19.88 9.20
CA GLN A 235 -7.60 -20.04 10.58
C GLN A 235 -8.18 -18.98 11.51
N ARG A 236 -8.23 -17.71 11.06
CA ARG A 236 -8.81 -16.62 11.85
C ARG A 236 -10.31 -16.79 12.07
N ILE A 237 -11.06 -17.25 11.07
CA ILE A 237 -12.50 -17.54 11.19
C ILE A 237 -12.72 -18.63 12.25
N GLU A 238 -11.92 -19.70 12.22
CA GLU A 238 -12.01 -20.78 13.23
C GLU A 238 -11.65 -20.30 14.64
N LEU A 239 -10.64 -19.44 14.78
CA LEU A 239 -10.30 -18.82 16.06
C LEU A 239 -11.44 -17.97 16.61
N GLY A 240 -12.16 -17.24 15.76
CA GLY A 240 -13.31 -16.42 16.16
C GLY A 240 -14.48 -17.23 16.74
N LYS A 241 -14.59 -18.52 16.40
CA LYS A 241 -15.57 -19.42 17.03
C LYS A 241 -15.22 -19.77 18.47
N ARG A 242 -13.96 -19.58 18.88
CA ARG A 242 -13.45 -19.95 20.21
C ARG A 242 -13.43 -18.76 21.20
N GLY A 243 -13.62 -17.54 20.71
CA GLY A 243 -13.66 -16.33 21.52
C GLY A 243 -13.39 -15.07 20.70
N GLU A 244 -13.81 -13.93 21.24
CA GLU A 244 -13.55 -12.62 20.64
C GLU A 244 -12.05 -12.27 20.72
N ARG A 245 -11.53 -11.57 19.71
CA ARG A 245 -10.17 -11.02 19.73
C ARG A 245 -10.17 -9.55 19.34
N PRO A 246 -9.35 -8.70 19.98
CA PRO A 246 -9.24 -7.30 19.60
C PRO A 246 -8.35 -7.15 18.37
N ASP A 247 -8.88 -7.49 17.19
CA ASP A 247 -8.14 -7.44 15.92
C ASP A 247 -8.99 -6.82 14.79
N PHE A 248 -8.40 -6.67 13.60
CA PHE A 248 -9.03 -5.95 12.49
C PHE A 248 -10.24 -6.68 11.89
N LEU A 249 -10.31 -8.01 12.02
CA LEU A 249 -11.34 -8.82 11.39
C LEU A 249 -12.52 -9.12 12.32
N GLU A 250 -12.36 -8.98 13.64
CA GLU A 250 -13.41 -9.26 14.62
C GLU A 250 -14.74 -8.56 14.29
N GLY A 251 -14.70 -7.25 14.00
CA GLY A 251 -15.90 -6.48 13.62
C GLY A 251 -16.56 -6.98 12.33
N LEU A 252 -15.76 -7.46 11.38
CA LEU A 252 -16.25 -8.03 10.11
C LEU A 252 -16.91 -9.38 10.35
N LEU A 253 -16.29 -10.25 11.14
CA LEU A 253 -16.79 -11.59 11.47
C LEU A 253 -18.13 -11.51 12.21
N ASN A 254 -18.23 -10.61 13.19
CA ASN A 254 -19.46 -10.38 13.96
C ASN A 254 -20.62 -9.85 13.10
N LYS A 255 -20.31 -9.07 12.06
CA LYS A 255 -21.34 -8.61 11.11
C LYS A 255 -21.76 -9.71 10.15
N ALA A 256 -20.82 -10.51 9.66
CA ALA A 256 -21.09 -11.64 8.77
C ALA A 256 -21.97 -12.69 9.46
N SER A 257 -21.68 -13.04 10.71
CA SER A 257 -22.49 -13.99 11.49
C SER A 257 -23.93 -13.49 11.70
N ARG A 258 -24.11 -12.19 12.02
CA ARG A 258 -25.43 -11.55 12.15
C ARG A 258 -26.23 -11.50 10.84
N SER A 259 -25.55 -11.26 9.72
CA SER A 259 -26.22 -11.28 8.40
C SER A 259 -26.67 -12.68 8.00
N SER A 260 -25.91 -13.72 8.34
CA SER A 260 -26.27 -15.12 8.08
C SER A 260 -27.42 -15.59 8.97
N SER A 261 -27.46 -15.19 10.25
CA SER A 261 -28.56 -15.53 11.15
C SER A 261 -29.86 -14.78 10.85
N THR A 262 -29.78 -13.58 10.29
CA THR A 262 -30.97 -12.81 9.86
C THR A 262 -31.65 -13.47 8.66
N LYS A 263 -30.90 -14.06 7.72
CA LYS A 263 -31.47 -14.82 6.59
C LYS A 263 -32.12 -16.16 6.99
N LEU A 264 -31.71 -16.74 8.13
CA LEU A 264 -32.28 -17.99 8.65
C LEU A 264 -33.55 -17.78 9.48
N ARG A 265 -33.83 -16.54 9.93
CA ARG A 265 -35.06 -16.21 10.70
C ARG A 265 -36.21 -15.69 9.83
N SER A 266 -35.99 -15.53 8.54
CA SER A 266 -36.99 -15.08 7.56
C SER A 266 -37.51 -16.21 6.66
N CYS A 267 -37.35 -17.47 7.09
CA CYS A 267 -37.97 -18.66 6.49
C CYS A 267 -38.83 -19.36 7.54
#